data_AF-A0A318SML3-F1
#
_entry.id   AF-A0A318SML3-F1
#
_cell.length_a   1.000
_cell.length_b   1.000
_cell.length_c   1.000
_cell.angle_alpha   90.00
_cell.angle_beta   90.00
_cell.angle_gamma   90.00
#
_symmetry.space_group_name_H-M   'P 1'
#
loop_
_entity.id
_entity.type
_entity.pdbx_description
1 polymer ?
#
loop_
_entity_poly.entity_id
_entity_poly.type
_entity_poly.pdbx_seq_one_letter_code
_entity_poly.pdbx_strand_id
1 'polypeptide(L)' 'MARANDWARKVLAIARGGNPAAAIAQIKVAPTVKDLKTLQKDVAAAHLLGRWPDLDTAIADNLDALSAPRLHRSP' A
#
# COMPACT_ATOMS: atom_id res chain seq x y z
N MET A 1 9.29 9.67 -15.51
CA MET A 1 8.78 9.60 -14.12
C MET A 1 7.34 9.10 -14.18
N ALA A 2 7.04 7.94 -13.61
CA ALA A 2 5.65 7.48 -13.48
C ALA A 2 4.84 8.57 -12.78
N ARG A 3 3.68 8.94 -13.35
CA ARG A 3 2.86 10.05 -12.79
C ARG A 3 2.58 9.75 -11.32
N ALA A 4 2.57 10.79 -10.50
CA ALA A 4 2.61 10.73 -9.03
C ALA A 4 1.48 9.94 -8.33
N ASN A 5 0.60 9.24 -9.05
CA ASN A 5 -0.49 8.39 -8.56
C ASN A 5 -0.68 7.11 -9.41
N ASP A 6 0.27 6.74 -10.28
CA ASP A 6 0.09 5.58 -11.17
C ASP A 6 0.17 4.25 -10.42
N TRP A 7 1.08 4.17 -9.45
CA TRP A 7 1.28 2.98 -8.65
C TRP A 7 0.05 2.66 -7.77
N ALA A 8 -0.45 3.63 -7.01
CA ALA A 8 -1.58 3.40 -6.09
C ALA A 8 -2.83 2.93 -6.85
N ARG A 9 -3.13 3.54 -8.00
CA ARG A 9 -4.26 3.13 -8.86
C ARG A 9 -4.11 1.70 -9.38
N LYS A 10 -2.90 1.28 -9.76
CA LYS A 10 -2.63 -0.10 -10.20
C LYS A 10 -2.85 -1.10 -9.07
N VAL A 11 -2.32 -0.81 -7.88
CA VAL A 11 -2.49 -1.69 -6.71
C VAL A 11 -3.96 -1.77 -6.30
N LEU A 12 -4.69 -0.65 -6.31
CA LEU A 12 -6.13 -0.63 -6.07
C LEU A 12 -6.89 -1.49 -7.09
N ALA A 13 -6.51 -1.43 -8.39
CA ALA A 13 -7.14 -2.23 -9.43
C ALA A 13 -6.91 -3.73 -9.20
N ILE A 14 -5.70 -4.13 -8.77
CA ILE A 14 -5.40 -5.53 -8.41
C ILE A 14 -6.26 -5.98 -7.22
N ALA A 15 -6.36 -5.14 -6.18
CA ALA A 15 -7.20 -5.43 -5.03
C ALA A 15 -8.68 -5.57 -5.44
N ARG A 16 -9.24 -4.62 -6.20
CA ARG A 16 -10.61 -4.68 -6.74
C ARG A 16 -10.87 -5.92 -7.60
N GLY A 17 -9.85 -6.41 -8.31
CA GLY A 17 -9.90 -7.65 -9.07
C GLY A 17 -9.99 -8.92 -8.22
N GLY A 18 -10.01 -8.81 -6.88
CA GLY A 18 -10.13 -9.95 -5.97
C GLY A 18 -8.83 -10.69 -5.71
N ASN A 19 -7.68 -10.07 -6.02
CA ASN A 19 -6.36 -10.66 -5.77
C ASN A 19 -5.60 -9.87 -4.66
N PRO A 20 -5.99 -10.04 -3.37
CA PRO A 20 -5.35 -9.34 -2.27
C PRO A 20 -3.89 -9.73 -2.08
N ALA A 21 -3.51 -10.98 -2.37
CA ALA A 21 -2.12 -11.44 -2.25
C ALA A 21 -1.17 -10.69 -3.18
N ALA A 22 -1.58 -10.47 -4.44
CA ALA A 22 -0.79 -9.67 -5.39
C ALA A 22 -0.73 -8.19 -4.98
N ALA A 23 -1.83 -7.63 -4.45
CA ALA A 23 -1.84 -6.26 -3.93
C ALA A 23 -0.88 -6.11 -2.73
N ILE A 24 -0.90 -7.06 -1.79
CA ILE A 24 0.02 -7.11 -0.64
C ILE A 24 1.47 -7.20 -1.10
N ALA A 25 1.77 -8.03 -2.11
CA ALA A 25 3.12 -8.12 -2.66
C ALA A 25 3.62 -6.77 -3.22
N GLN A 26 2.74 -6.00 -3.88
CA GLN A 26 3.09 -4.66 -4.36
C GLN A 26 3.30 -3.67 -3.20
N ILE A 27 2.45 -3.71 -2.16
CA ILE A 27 2.56 -2.86 -0.96
C ILE A 27 3.92 -3.02 -0.29
N LYS A 28 4.42 -4.25 -0.18
CA LYS A 28 5.75 -4.55 0.41
C LYS A 28 6.93 -3.94 -0.35
N VAL A 29 6.74 -3.60 -1.62
CA VAL A 29 7.76 -2.94 -2.46
C VAL A 29 7.35 -1.52 -2.83
N ALA A 30 6.52 -0.87 -2.01
CA ALA A 30 6.03 0.46 -2.29
C ALA A 30 7.19 1.47 -2.44
N PRO A 31 7.17 2.35 -3.47
CA PRO A 31 8.28 3.24 -3.75
C PRO A 31 8.46 4.33 -2.71
N THR A 32 7.35 4.87 -2.19
CA THR A 32 7.35 6.01 -1.27
C THR A 32 6.22 5.94 -0.24
N VAL A 33 6.40 6.64 0.89
CA VAL A 33 5.33 6.85 1.89
C VAL A 33 4.11 7.55 1.25
N LYS A 34 4.33 8.45 0.29
CA LYS A 34 3.25 9.18 -0.39
C LYS A 34 2.35 8.21 -1.17
N ASP A 35 2.95 7.25 -1.88
CA ASP A 35 2.23 6.24 -2.65
C ASP A 35 1.34 5.38 -1.74
N LEU A 36 1.86 4.94 -0.59
CA LEU A 36 1.09 4.19 0.40
C LEU A 36 -0.07 5.01 1.00
N LYS A 37 0.15 6.30 1.32
CA LYS A 37 -0.91 7.17 1.82
C LYS A 37 -2.01 7.40 0.78
N THR A 38 -1.63 7.51 -0.51
CA THR A 38 -2.62 7.59 -1.60
C THR A 38 -3.42 6.28 -1.70
N LEU A 39 -2.74 5.13 -1.68
CA LEU A 39 -3.41 3.82 -1.72
C LEU A 39 -4.36 3.62 -0.53
N GLN A 40 -3.95 3.99 0.69
CA GLN A 40 -4.80 3.90 1.89
C GLN A 40 -6.10 4.69 1.72
N LYS A 41 -6.01 5.91 1.20
CA LYS A 41 -7.19 6.75 0.91
C LYS A 41 -8.07 6.14 -0.17
N ASP A 42 -7.47 5.61 -1.22
CA ASP A 42 -8.19 4.98 -2.33
C ASP A 42 -8.92 3.70 -1.90
N VAL A 43 -8.32 2.87 -1.04
CA VAL A 43 -8.94 1.67 -0.45
C VAL A 43 -10.13 2.06 0.45
N ALA A 44 -9.97 3.10 1.27
CA ALA A 44 -11.05 3.66 2.08
C ALA A 44 -12.21 4.17 1.21
N ALA A 45 -11.90 4.99 0.20
CA ALA A 45 -12.89 5.51 -0.75
C ALA A 45 -13.56 4.42 -1.60
N ALA A 46 -12.88 3.29 -1.81
CA ALA A 46 -13.43 2.12 -2.49
C ALA A 46 -14.26 1.21 -1.57
N HIS A 47 -14.39 1.52 -0.28
CA HIS A 47 -15.07 0.70 0.73
C HIS A 47 -14.50 -0.72 0.81
N LEU A 48 -13.18 -0.85 0.63
CA LEU A 48 -12.46 -2.13 0.68
C LEU A 48 -11.78 -2.38 2.04
N LEU A 49 -11.83 -1.41 2.96
CA LEU A 49 -11.36 -1.59 4.33
C LEU A 49 -12.12 -2.73 5.02
N GLY A 50 -11.41 -3.56 5.77
CA GLY A 50 -11.94 -4.71 6.49
C GLY A 50 -12.34 -5.89 5.60
N ARG A 51 -12.38 -5.72 4.26
CA ARG A 51 -12.69 -6.82 3.33
C ARG A 51 -11.57 -7.86 3.31
N TRP A 52 -10.34 -7.41 3.41
CA TRP A 52 -9.15 -8.25 3.54
C TRP A 52 -8.27 -7.69 4.66
N PRO A 53 -8.37 -8.22 5.89
CA PRO A 53 -7.61 -7.71 7.03
C PRO A 53 -6.10 -7.64 6.77
N ASP A 54 -5.55 -8.65 6.07
CA ASP A 54 -4.13 -8.70 5.71
C ASP A 54 -3.71 -7.55 4.78
N LEU A 55 -4.62 -7.03 3.94
CA LEU A 55 -4.34 -5.89 3.08
C LEU A 55 -4.20 -4.61 3.93
N ASP A 56 -5.10 -4.42 4.89
CA ASP A 56 -5.08 -3.27 5.79
C ASP A 56 -3.83 -3.29 6.68
N THR A 57 -3.50 -4.46 7.24
CA THR A 57 -2.25 -4.69 8.00
C THR A 57 -1.03 -4.39 7.14
N ALA A 58 -0.98 -4.90 5.90
CA ALA A 58 0.16 -4.65 5.01
C ALA A 58 0.37 -3.15 4.73
N ILE A 59 -0.71 -2.38 4.56
CA ILE A 59 -0.63 -0.92 4.37
C ILE A 59 -0.08 -0.25 5.62
N ALA A 60 -0.58 -0.59 6.81
CA ALA A 60 -0.15 -0.02 8.07
C ALA A 60 1.34 -0.31 8.35
N ASP A 61 1.74 -1.58 8.27
CA ASP A 61 3.12 -2.02 8.53
C ASP A 61 4.12 -1.32 7.62
N ASN A 62 3.79 -1.17 6.33
CA ASN A 62 4.70 -0.55 5.36
C ASN A 62 4.73 0.98 5.48
N LEU A 63 3.64 1.62 5.94
CA LEU A 63 3.66 3.04 6.29
C LEU A 63 4.62 3.29 7.44
N ASP A 64 4.57 2.47 8.48
CA ASP A 64 5.46 2.57 9.64
C ASP A 64 6.92 2.29 9.24
N ALA A 65 7.17 1.21 8.48
CA ALA A 65 8.50 0.83 8.02
C ALA A 65 9.15 1.91 7.15
N LEU A 66 8.40 2.54 6.24
CA LEU A 66 8.92 3.60 5.38
C LEU A 66 9.05 4.95 6.11
N SER A 67 8.25 5.19 7.14
CA SER A 67 8.29 6.43 7.94
C SER A 67 9.36 6.42 9.03
N ALA A 68 9.80 5.24 9.48
CA ALA A 68 10.84 5.11 10.50
C ALA A 68 12.18 5.71 10.05
N PRO A 69 12.90 6.47 10.91
CA PRO A 69 14.25 6.95 10.63
C PRO A 69 15.15 5.78 10.19
N ARG A 70 15.92 5.97 9.10
CA ARG A 70 16.76 4.91 8.51
C ARG A 70 17.77 4.29 9.49
N LEU A 71 18.05 4.97 10.61
CA LEU A 71 18.86 4.49 11.73
C LEU A 71 18.31 3.22 12.41
N HIS A 72 17.00 2.98 12.39
CA HIS A 72 16.39 1.74 12.92
C HIS A 72 16.38 0.56 11.93
N ARG A 73 16.92 0.74 10.72
CA ARG A 73 16.95 -0.29 9.67
C ARG A 73 18.34 -0.92 9.53
N SER A 74 19.05 -1.10 10.65
CA SER A 74 20.31 -1.86 10.68
C SER A 74 19.99 -3.37 10.55
N PRO A 75 20.70 -4.11 9.69
CA PRO A 75 20.44 -5.52 9.41
C PRO A 75 20.75 -6.45 10.59
#